data_AF-A0AA39CK95-F1
#
_entry.id   AF-A0AA39CK95-F1
#
_cell.length_a   1.000
_cell.length_b   1.000
_cell.length_c   1.000
_cell.angle_alpha   90.00
_cell.angle_beta   90.00
_cell.angle_gamma   90.00
#
_symmetry.space_group_name_H-M   'P 1'
#
loop_
_entity.id
_entity.type
_entity.pdbx_description
1 polymer ?
#
loop_
_entity_poly.entity_id
_entity_poly.type
_entity_poly.pdbx_seq_one_letter_code
_entity_poly.pdbx_strand_id
1 'polypeptide(L)'
;MSKEDGSESEGSSPGSSAGSEAQAASTSKPASSKKASRVAKPRLTASQKNFNHKDAENKRRTAIRDRFTELSNLVPGAQGHERSEQIMLMKTTEYLREQLIEQRRLEEMAKKQGITIDAGEPMRDDDFGGPKWKDINMQQYEASKQKKEASESQQTSRQGEGEDD
;
A
#
# COMPACT_ATOMS: atom_id res chain seq x y z
N MET A 1 4.80 -19.06 -50.36
CA MET A 1 3.53 -19.68 -49.96
C MET A 1 3.59 -19.85 -48.44
N SER A 2 3.48 -18.79 -47.65
CA SER A 2 2.25 -18.04 -47.33
C SER A 2 1.21 -18.92 -46.64
N LYS A 3 1.11 -18.80 -45.31
CA LYS A 3 -0.13 -18.43 -44.61
C LYS A 3 0.19 -18.04 -43.17
N GLU A 4 0.00 -16.75 -42.92
CA GLU A 4 -0.17 -16.13 -41.61
C GLU A 4 -1.54 -16.54 -41.06
N ASP A 5 -1.65 -16.73 -39.75
CA ASP A 5 -2.94 -16.65 -39.05
C ASP A 5 -2.70 -15.85 -37.76
N GLY A 6 -3.20 -14.61 -37.78
CA GLY A 6 -3.15 -13.67 -36.68
C GLY A 6 -4.41 -13.80 -35.84
N SER A 7 -4.25 -14.24 -34.59
CA SER A 7 -5.29 -14.17 -33.58
C SER A 7 -5.10 -12.89 -32.77
N GLU A 8 -5.88 -11.86 -33.13
CA GLU A 8 -6.04 -10.63 -32.36
C GLU A 8 -6.96 -10.93 -31.16
N SER A 9 -6.41 -10.89 -29.94
CA SER A 9 -7.20 -10.94 -28.71
C SER A 9 -7.41 -9.52 -28.19
N GLU A 10 -8.63 -9.02 -28.39
CA GLU A 10 -9.12 -7.79 -27.78
C GLU A 10 -9.28 -7.97 -26.27
N GLY A 11 -8.32 -7.45 -25.50
CA GLY A 11 -8.44 -7.30 -24.06
C GLY A 11 -9.41 -6.18 -23.69
N SER A 12 -10.66 -6.55 -23.39
CA SER A 12 -11.65 -5.67 -22.77
C SER A 12 -11.12 -5.08 -21.47
N SER A 13 -10.98 -3.74 -21.44
CA SER A 13 -10.71 -2.95 -20.25
C SER A 13 -12.03 -2.57 -19.58
N PRO A 14 -12.29 -2.94 -18.30
CA PRO A 14 -13.37 -2.34 -17.54
C PRO A 14 -12.96 -0.95 -17.08
N GLY A 15 -13.88 0.00 -17.25
CA GLY A 15 -13.65 1.43 -17.16
C GLY A 15 -13.33 1.95 -15.77
N SER A 16 -12.49 2.98 -15.77
CA SER A 16 -12.35 3.92 -14.66
C SER A 16 -13.48 4.93 -14.72
N SER A 17 -14.41 4.91 -13.75
CA SER A 17 -15.20 6.09 -13.38
C SER A 17 -15.93 5.88 -12.06
N ALA A 18 -15.48 6.55 -11.00
CA ALA A 18 -16.31 7.24 -10.00
C ALA A 18 -15.50 7.47 -8.72
N GLY A 19 -15.11 8.72 -8.46
CA GLY A 19 -14.52 9.08 -7.19
C GLY A 19 -13.67 10.34 -7.26
N SER A 20 -14.29 11.50 -7.51
CA SER A 20 -13.70 12.82 -7.22
C SER A 20 -14.80 13.88 -7.20
N GLU A 21 -15.71 13.79 -6.22
CA GLU A 21 -16.46 14.97 -5.77
C GLU A 21 -15.58 15.69 -4.74
N ALA A 22 -14.82 16.68 -5.21
CA ALA A 22 -14.14 17.65 -4.36
C ALA A 22 -14.80 19.01 -4.59
N GLN A 23 -15.24 19.59 -3.48
CA GLN A 23 -16.06 20.78 -3.35
C GLN A 23 -15.53 21.98 -4.14
N ALA A 24 -16.44 22.61 -4.89
CA ALA A 24 -16.24 23.91 -5.49
C ALA A 24 -16.31 25.00 -4.42
N ALA A 25 -15.17 25.58 -4.07
CA ALA A 25 -15.08 26.87 -3.40
C ALA A 25 -14.60 27.91 -4.42
N SER A 26 -15.52 28.84 -4.72
CA SER A 26 -15.34 30.00 -5.58
C SER A 26 -14.31 30.98 -5.02
N THR A 27 -13.33 31.40 -5.83
CA THR A 27 -12.71 32.72 -5.67
C THR A 27 -12.06 33.19 -6.98
N SER A 28 -12.70 34.19 -7.59
CA SER A 28 -12.17 35.29 -8.41
C SER A 28 -10.97 35.05 -9.34
N LYS A 29 -11.25 35.16 -10.65
CA LYS A 29 -10.27 35.51 -11.71
C LYS A 29 -9.49 36.78 -11.35
N PRO A 30 -8.26 36.93 -11.88
CA PRO A 30 -8.05 38.06 -12.78
C PRO A 30 -7.45 37.61 -14.12
N ALA A 31 -8.01 38.15 -15.20
CA ALA A 31 -7.43 38.09 -16.52
C ALA A 31 -6.34 39.16 -16.65
N SER A 32 -5.12 38.79 -17.01
CA SER A 32 -4.32 39.59 -17.95
C SER A 32 -3.16 38.78 -18.52
N SER A 33 -3.08 38.87 -19.84
CA SER A 33 -2.16 38.24 -20.76
C SER A 33 -0.70 38.67 -20.58
N LYS A 34 0.19 37.69 -20.35
CA LYS A 34 1.56 37.72 -20.87
C LYS A 34 1.90 36.36 -21.48
N LYS A 35 1.76 36.27 -22.81
CA LYS A 35 2.33 35.21 -23.64
C LYS A 35 3.83 35.47 -23.79
N ALA A 36 4.68 34.58 -23.27
CA ALA A 36 5.99 34.25 -23.84
C ALA A 36 6.59 33.01 -23.14
N SER A 37 6.87 31.99 -23.96
CA SER A 37 7.84 30.90 -23.77
C SER A 37 7.77 29.98 -22.54
N ARG A 38 6.59 29.52 -22.14
CA ARG A 38 6.53 28.16 -21.55
C ARG A 38 6.51 27.18 -22.71
N VAL A 39 7.69 26.63 -23.06
CA VAL A 39 7.80 25.42 -23.87
C VAL A 39 6.82 24.42 -23.25
N ALA A 40 5.66 24.27 -23.88
CA ALA A 40 4.64 23.36 -23.41
C ALA A 40 5.25 21.97 -23.56
N LYS A 41 5.67 21.37 -22.43
CA LYS A 41 6.22 20.02 -22.40
C LYS A 41 5.27 19.14 -23.22
N PRO A 42 5.75 18.49 -24.29
CA PRO A 42 4.88 17.71 -25.16
C PRO A 42 4.12 16.68 -24.33
N ARG A 43 2.82 16.52 -24.60
CA ARG A 43 2.01 15.49 -23.94
C ARG A 43 2.65 14.13 -24.25
N LEU A 44 2.91 13.36 -23.20
CA LEU A 44 3.56 12.06 -23.29
C LEU A 44 2.81 11.15 -24.28
N THR A 45 3.52 10.59 -25.26
CA THR A 45 2.93 9.66 -26.23
C THR A 45 2.47 8.37 -25.55
N ALA A 46 1.58 7.58 -26.17
CA ALA A 46 1.13 6.31 -25.58
C ALA A 46 2.31 5.34 -25.31
N SER A 47 3.26 5.25 -26.24
CA SER A 47 4.50 4.48 -26.09
C SER A 47 5.34 4.99 -24.91
N GLN A 48 5.51 6.31 -24.80
CA GLN A 48 6.28 6.91 -23.71
C GLN A 48 5.60 6.76 -22.34
N LYS A 49 4.26 6.79 -22.28
CA LYS A 49 3.50 6.45 -21.07
C LYS A 49 3.73 5.01 -20.63
N ASN A 50 3.65 4.07 -21.56
CA ASN A 50 3.89 2.65 -21.27
C ASN A 50 5.32 2.41 -20.76
N PHE A 51 6.31 3.03 -21.40
CA PHE A 51 7.70 2.98 -20.93
C PHE A 51 7.87 3.55 -19.52
N ASN A 52 7.36 4.77 -19.28
CA ASN A 52 7.44 5.40 -17.96
C ASN A 52 6.71 4.60 -16.87
N HIS A 53 5.57 3.98 -17.20
CA HIS A 53 4.86 3.12 -16.25
C HIS A 53 5.71 1.92 -15.84
N LYS A 54 6.31 1.20 -16.81
CA LYS A 54 7.20 0.07 -16.53
C LYS A 54 8.44 0.49 -15.74
N ASP A 55 9.05 1.61 -16.11
CA ASP A 55 10.24 2.13 -15.43
C ASP A 55 9.94 2.55 -13.99
N ALA A 56 8.86 3.32 -13.77
CA ALA A 56 8.43 3.72 -12.43
C ALA A 56 8.12 2.52 -11.55
N GLU A 57 7.47 1.49 -12.10
CA GLU A 57 7.17 0.26 -11.35
C GLU A 57 8.42 -0.56 -11.05
N ASN A 58 9.35 -0.69 -12.00
CA ASN A 58 10.64 -1.34 -11.75
C ASN A 58 11.44 -0.62 -10.67
N LYS A 59 11.46 0.72 -10.71
CA LYS A 59 12.09 1.54 -9.67
C LYS A 59 11.42 1.32 -8.31
N ARG A 60 10.08 1.33 -8.25
CA ARG A 60 9.33 1.03 -7.03
C ARG A 60 9.69 -0.33 -6.46
N ARG A 61 9.70 -1.38 -7.30
CA ARG A 61 10.05 -2.75 -6.87
C ARG A 61 11.49 -2.87 -6.39
N THR A 62 12.43 -2.21 -7.06
CA THR A 62 13.83 -2.21 -6.66
C THR A 62 14.00 -1.54 -5.31
N ALA A 63 13.41 -0.35 -5.12
CA ALA A 63 13.45 0.34 -3.84
C ALA A 63 12.84 -0.48 -2.68
N ILE A 64 11.77 -1.24 -2.93
CA ILE A 64 11.21 -2.15 -1.92
C ILE A 64 12.22 -3.25 -1.58
N ARG A 65 12.82 -3.91 -2.58
CA ARG A 65 13.80 -4.99 -2.33
C ARG A 65 15.01 -4.49 -1.55
N ASP A 66 15.52 -3.31 -1.89
CA ASP A 66 16.67 -2.73 -1.18
C ASP A 66 16.36 -2.54 0.30
N ARG A 67 15.14 -2.11 0.65
CA ARG A 67 14.69 -2.00 2.05
C ARG A 67 14.57 -3.36 2.74
N PHE A 68 14.15 -4.39 2.02
CA PHE A 68 14.09 -5.77 2.53
C PHE A 68 15.51 -6.31 2.81
N THR A 69 16.48 -6.01 1.95
CA THR A 69 17.90 -6.33 2.18
C THR A 69 18.50 -5.56 3.36
N GLU A 70 18.15 -4.28 3.54
CA GLU A 70 18.54 -3.54 4.74
C GLU A 70 17.95 -4.18 6.02
N LEU A 71 16.68 -4.56 5.97
CA LEU A 71 15.97 -5.14 7.10
C LEU A 71 16.55 -6.50 7.52
N SER A 72 16.97 -7.34 6.57
CA SER A 72 17.59 -8.64 6.88
C SER A 72 18.91 -8.53 7.63
N ASN A 73 19.61 -7.39 7.54
CA ASN A 73 20.84 -7.13 8.28
C ASN A 73 20.58 -6.62 9.70
N LEU A 74 19.42 -5.99 9.93
CA LEU A 74 19.04 -5.45 11.24
C LEU A 74 18.38 -6.49 12.13
N VAL A 75 17.59 -7.39 11.55
CA VAL A 75 16.81 -8.39 12.30
C VAL A 75 17.63 -9.66 12.48
N PRO A 76 17.98 -10.06 13.72
CA PRO A 76 18.69 -11.30 13.99
C PRO A 76 17.95 -12.51 13.40
N GLY A 77 18.69 -13.38 12.70
CA GLY A 77 18.12 -14.59 12.09
C GLY A 77 17.22 -14.35 10.86
N ALA A 78 17.21 -13.13 10.29
CA ALA A 78 16.53 -12.83 9.03
C ALA A 78 17.46 -12.80 7.80
N GLN A 79 18.79 -12.92 7.99
CA GLN A 79 19.75 -12.99 6.88
C GLN A 79 19.41 -14.13 5.92
N GLY A 80 19.44 -13.84 4.62
CA GLY A 80 19.09 -14.81 3.57
C GLY A 80 17.59 -14.95 3.29
N HIS A 81 16.71 -14.33 4.08
CA HIS A 81 15.26 -14.31 3.84
C HIS A 81 14.76 -13.09 3.05
N GLU A 82 15.66 -12.36 2.38
CA GLU A 82 15.36 -11.14 1.62
C GLU A 82 14.29 -11.31 0.53
N ARG A 83 14.15 -12.52 0.00
CA ARG A 83 13.16 -12.84 -1.03
C ARG A 83 11.85 -13.41 -0.49
N SER A 84 11.79 -13.75 0.79
CA SER A 84 10.57 -14.27 1.42
C SER A 84 9.93 -13.16 2.26
N GLU A 85 9.12 -12.34 1.60
CA GLU A 85 8.49 -11.16 2.22
C GLU A 85 7.75 -11.51 3.51
N GLN A 86 6.95 -12.58 3.48
CA GLN A 86 6.18 -13.04 4.66
C GLN A 86 7.09 -13.44 5.84
N ILE A 87 8.12 -14.24 5.59
CA ILE A 87 9.01 -14.73 6.65
C ILE A 87 9.79 -13.56 7.26
N MET A 88 10.27 -12.63 6.43
CA MET A 88 10.98 -11.46 6.93
C MET A 88 10.08 -10.59 7.81
N LEU A 89 8.87 -10.27 7.35
CA LEU A 89 7.97 -9.42 8.11
C LEU A 89 7.60 -10.06 9.45
N MET A 90 7.36 -11.38 9.46
CA MET A 90 7.07 -12.13 10.69
C MET A 90 8.24 -12.13 11.68
N LYS A 91 9.46 -12.40 11.21
CA LYS A 91 10.68 -12.32 12.06
C LYS A 91 10.90 -10.91 12.59
N THR A 92 10.61 -9.90 11.77
CA THR A 92 10.75 -8.50 12.15
C THR A 92 9.77 -8.13 13.26
N THR A 93 8.50 -8.52 13.16
CA THR A 93 7.51 -8.22 14.20
C THR A 93 7.82 -8.94 15.50
N GLU A 94 8.31 -10.19 15.43
CA GLU A 94 8.79 -10.93 16.59
C GLU A 94 9.97 -10.21 17.27
N TYR A 95 11.00 -9.83 16.50
CA TYR A 95 12.15 -9.11 17.02
C TYR A 95 11.76 -7.76 17.65
N LEU A 96 10.87 -6.99 17.01
CA LEU A 96 10.38 -5.74 17.58
C LEU A 96 9.69 -5.99 18.93
N ARG A 97 8.87 -7.03 19.04
CA ARG A 97 8.21 -7.39 20.31
C ARG A 97 9.24 -7.70 21.41
N GLU A 98 10.30 -8.44 21.07
CA GLU A 98 11.38 -8.74 22.01
C GLU A 98 12.12 -7.47 22.46
N GLN A 99 12.45 -6.56 21.53
CA GLN A 99 13.14 -5.31 21.86
C GLN A 99 12.33 -4.44 22.83
N LEU A 100 11.02 -4.44 22.70
CA LEU A 100 10.13 -3.68 23.59
C LEU A 100 10.04 -4.28 24.99
N ILE A 101 9.97 -5.61 25.09
CA ILE A 101 10.02 -6.32 26.37
C ILE A 101 11.36 -6.04 27.07
N GLU A 102 12.45 -6.09 26.31
CA GLU A 102 13.79 -5.81 26.83
C GLU A 102 13.94 -4.35 27.27
N GLN A 103 13.41 -3.40 26.50
CA GLN A 103 13.39 -1.99 26.89
C GLN A 103 12.69 -1.81 28.25
N ARG A 104 11.50 -2.37 28.43
CA ARG A 104 10.77 -2.31 29.71
C ARG A 104 11.58 -2.92 30.85
N ARG A 105 12.21 -4.07 30.62
CA ARG A 105 13.05 -4.75 31.61
C ARG A 105 14.23 -3.86 32.04
N LEU A 106 14.88 -3.19 31.09
CA LEU A 106 15.98 -2.27 31.35
C LEU A 106 15.51 -1.01 32.08
N GLU A 107 14.35 -0.45 31.73
CA GLU A 107 13.75 0.69 32.42
C GLU A 107 13.44 0.34 33.89
N GLU A 108 12.86 -0.84 34.15
CA GLU A 108 12.60 -1.31 35.51
C GLU A 108 13.90 -1.52 36.31
N MET A 109 14.96 -2.03 35.68
CA MET A 109 16.27 -2.18 36.31
C MET A 109 16.90 -0.82 36.65
N ALA A 110 16.88 0.11 35.71
CA ALA A 110 17.38 1.47 35.91
C ALA A 110 16.65 2.17 37.06
N LYS A 111 15.31 2.04 37.10
CA LYS A 111 14.48 2.56 38.19
C LYS A 111 14.85 1.96 39.55
N LYS A 112 15.08 0.64 39.62
CA LYS A 112 15.53 -0.02 40.86
C LYS A 112 16.91 0.47 41.31
N GLN A 113 17.76 0.86 40.37
CA GLN A 113 19.09 1.42 40.63
C GLN A 113 19.06 2.94 40.86
N GLY A 114 17.90 3.59 40.78
CA GLY A 114 17.76 5.04 40.94
C GLY A 114 18.30 5.85 39.76
N ILE A 115 18.53 5.22 38.61
CA ILE A 115 18.97 5.89 37.37
C ILE A 115 17.75 6.51 36.70
N THR A 116 17.76 7.83 36.53
CA THR A 116 16.73 8.56 35.80
C THR A 116 16.97 8.46 34.29
N ILE A 117 15.99 7.93 33.56
CA ILE A 117 16.02 7.86 32.10
C ILE A 117 15.29 9.11 31.56
N ASP A 118 16.00 9.95 30.80
CA ASP A 118 15.48 11.20 30.18
C ASP A 118 14.60 10.92 28.93
N ALA A 119 14.21 9.67 28.71
CA ALA A 119 13.48 9.24 27.53
C ALA A 119 11.97 9.35 27.73
N GLY A 120 11.43 10.57 27.72
CA GLY A 120 9.98 10.80 27.60
C GLY A 120 9.10 10.11 28.67
N GLU A 121 7.81 9.96 28.37
CA GLU A 121 6.95 9.13 29.23
C GLU A 121 7.33 7.64 29.12
N PRO A 122 7.36 6.90 30.25
CA PRO A 122 7.55 5.46 30.23
C PRO A 122 6.54 4.79 29.31
N MET A 123 7.02 3.80 28.56
CA MET A 123 6.20 3.11 27.58
C MET A 123 5.06 2.35 28.26
N ARG A 124 3.82 2.58 27.80
CA ARG A 124 2.61 2.01 28.40
C ARG A 124 2.20 0.75 27.67
N ASP A 125 1.51 -0.14 28.38
CA ASP A 125 0.97 -1.39 27.80
C ASP A 125 -0.03 -1.12 26.66
N ASP A 126 -0.67 0.06 26.66
CA ASP A 126 -1.64 0.48 25.64
C ASP A 126 -0.97 0.90 24.31
N ASP A 127 0.33 1.22 24.31
CA ASP A 127 1.04 1.76 23.13
C ASP A 127 1.33 0.68 22.06
N PHE A 128 1.24 -0.61 22.41
CA PHE A 128 1.68 -1.75 21.59
C PHE A 128 0.57 -2.66 21.10
N GLY A 129 -0.58 -2.09 20.80
CA GLY A 129 -1.66 -2.93 20.34
C GLY A 129 -2.50 -3.51 21.48
N GLY A 130 -2.46 -2.88 22.66
CA GLY A 130 -3.19 -3.31 23.85
C GLY A 130 -4.70 -3.42 23.64
N PRO A 131 -5.49 -3.72 24.67
CA PRO A 131 -6.95 -3.93 24.54
C PRO A 131 -7.72 -2.78 23.87
N LYS A 132 -7.12 -1.59 23.81
CA LYS A 132 -7.67 -0.39 23.19
C LYS A 132 -7.19 -0.14 21.76
N TRP A 133 -6.26 -0.94 21.24
CA TRP A 133 -5.81 -0.82 19.85
C TRP A 133 -6.94 -1.17 18.90
N LYS A 134 -7.10 -0.30 17.90
CA LYS A 134 -8.10 -0.45 16.86
C LYS A 134 -7.38 -0.60 15.55
N ASP A 135 -7.76 -1.63 14.79
CA ASP A 135 -7.30 -1.76 13.42
C ASP A 135 -7.86 -0.60 12.59
N ILE A 136 -7.00 0.36 12.29
CA ILE A 136 -7.33 1.50 11.45
C ILE A 136 -7.66 0.94 10.06
N ASN A 137 -8.86 1.23 9.57
CA ASN A 137 -9.39 0.85 8.24
C ASN A 137 -9.80 -0.63 8.04
N MET A 138 -9.69 -1.52 9.05
CA MET A 138 -10.14 -2.92 8.88
C MET A 138 -11.65 -3.02 8.68
N GLN A 139 -12.43 -2.24 9.45
CA GLN A 139 -13.89 -2.22 9.33
C GLN A 139 -14.35 -1.81 7.93
N GLN A 140 -13.64 -0.88 7.29
CA GLN A 140 -13.93 -0.46 5.92
C GLN A 140 -13.59 -1.56 4.90
N TYR A 141 -12.48 -2.26 5.11
CA TYR A 141 -12.11 -3.41 4.29
C TYR A 141 -13.14 -4.54 4.40
N GLU A 142 -13.54 -4.90 5.62
CA GLU A 142 -14.55 -5.93 5.87
C GLU A 142 -15.92 -5.55 5.29
N ALA A 143 -16.37 -4.31 5.48
CA ALA A 143 -17.61 -3.82 4.90
C ALA A 143 -17.57 -3.82 3.36
N SER A 144 -16.45 -3.43 2.77
CA SER A 144 -16.26 -3.45 1.31
C SER A 144 -16.23 -4.88 0.76
N LYS A 145 -15.61 -5.81 1.51
CA LYS A 145 -15.57 -7.23 1.19
C LYS A 145 -16.96 -7.85 1.23
N GLN A 146 -17.73 -7.63 2.31
CA GLN A 146 -19.11 -8.10 2.43
C GLN A 146 -20.02 -7.54 1.34
N LYS A 147 -19.87 -6.25 1.00
CA LYS A 147 -20.62 -5.63 -0.10
C LYS A 147 -20.29 -6.25 -1.46
N LYS A 148 -19.01 -6.58 -1.69
CA LYS A 148 -18.56 -7.28 -2.90
C LYS A 148 -19.14 -8.71 -2.96
N GLU A 149 -19.05 -9.48 -1.88
CA GLU A 149 -19.59 -10.84 -1.78
C GLU A 149 -21.13 -10.86 -1.96
N ALA A 150 -21.84 -9.88 -1.40
CA ALA A 150 -23.28 -9.73 -1.59
C ALA A 150 -23.66 -9.39 -3.05
N SER A 151 -22.88 -8.52 -3.71
CA SER A 151 -23.10 -8.20 -5.12
C SER A 151 -22.81 -9.38 -6.05
N GLU A 152 -21.80 -10.19 -5.73
CA GLU A 152 -21.42 -11.38 -6.49
C GLU A 152 -22.49 -12.47 -6.36
N SER A 153 -23.05 -12.66 -5.15
CA SER A 153 -24.14 -13.60 -4.89
C SER A 153 -25.46 -13.24 -5.60
N GLN A 154 -25.78 -11.94 -5.72
CA GLN A 154 -26.95 -11.47 -6.48
C GLN A 154 -26.78 -11.60 -7.99
N GLN A 155 -25.54 -11.55 -8.49
CA GLN A 155 -25.25 -11.71 -9.91
C GLN A 155 -25.29 -13.20 -10.30
N THR A 156 -24.83 -14.11 -9.44
CA THR A 156 -24.94 -15.56 -9.65
C THR A 156 -26.38 -16.06 -9.57
N SER A 157 -27.22 -15.49 -8.69
CA SER A 157 -28.64 -15.87 -8.61
C SER A 157 -29.45 -15.35 -9.80
N ARG A 158 -29.07 -14.21 -10.40
CA ARG A 158 -29.72 -13.67 -11.61
C ARG A 158 -29.35 -14.39 -12.91
N GLN A 159 -28.22 -15.10 -12.95
CA GLN A 159 -27.80 -15.87 -14.14
C GLN A 159 -28.40 -17.28 -14.20
N GLY A 160 -28.98 -17.79 -13.10
CA GLY A 160 -29.57 -19.13 -13.03
C GLY A 160 -31.06 -19.23 -13.40
N GLU A 161 -31.73 -18.13 -13.74
CA GLU A 161 -33.18 -18.10 -14.05
C GLU A 161 -33.46 -17.93 -15.57
N GLY A 162 -32.49 -18.23 -16.45
CA GLY A 162 -32.57 -17.96 -17.89
C GLY A 162 -32.35 -19.14 -18.84
N GLU A 163 -32.39 -20.39 -18.37
CA GLU A 163 -32.29 -21.59 -19.21
C GLU A 163 -33.41 -22.58 -18.86
N ASP A 164 -34.66 -22.24 -19.22
CA ASP A 164 -35.72 -23.23 -19.44
C ASP A 164 -36.84 -22.57 -20.26
N ASP A 165 -36.74 -22.65 -21.60
CA ASP A 165 -37.87 -22.72 -22.55
C ASP A 165 -37.41 -23.30 -23.91
#